data_AF-A0A5B7FHV4-F1
#
_entry.id   AF-A0A5B7FHV4-F1
#
_cell.length_a   1.000
_cell.length_b   1.000
_cell.length_c   1.000
_cell.angle_alpha   90.00
_cell.angle_beta   90.00
_cell.angle_gamma   90.00
#
_symmetry.space_group_name_H-M   'P 1'
#
loop_
_entity.id
_entity.type
_entity.pdbx_description
1 polymer ?
#
loop_
_entity_poly.entity_id
_entity_poly.type
_entity_poly.pdbx_seq_one_letter_code
_entity_poly.pdbx_strand_id
1 'polypeptide(L)'
;MHCISSDDSDSLDDVQPDSILLQCTRAYGPVDEVSAGIDKYVANMVNCVFGSGLREEEYKEILDDVATKRPDNCHALAPMDCNSQVLDALKTDATKANFHMKDSGKDIIKAAIILTKSLTVLDKIAQTGQSDVAHEVCMLNGALALLGNANHKNNLAHWFINKHEINQKYTQPVFRQGGYDSSCVW
;
A
#
# COMPACT_ATOMS: atom_id res chain seq x y z
N MET A 1 -9.02 -39.76 72.31
CA MET A 1 -10.19 -39.70 71.41
C MET A 1 -9.91 -38.56 70.43
N HIS A 2 -9.16 -38.85 69.36
CA HIS A 2 -9.64 -38.90 67.96
C HIS A 2 -10.42 -37.63 67.57
N CYS A 3 -9.78 -36.65 66.91
CA CYS A 3 -9.58 -36.53 65.44
C CYS A 3 -10.90 -36.32 64.67
N ILE A 4 -11.10 -35.16 64.02
CA ILE A 4 -11.59 -34.93 62.63
C ILE A 4 -11.26 -33.45 62.30
N SER A 5 -10.18 -33.18 61.55
CA SER A 5 -10.09 -32.89 60.10
C SER A 5 -10.46 -31.44 59.73
N SER A 6 -9.43 -30.71 59.27
CA SER A 6 -9.51 -29.43 58.56
C SER A 6 -9.79 -29.75 57.10
N ASP A 7 -10.93 -29.33 56.56
CA ASP A 7 -11.20 -29.41 55.14
C ASP A 7 -10.54 -28.21 54.45
N ASP A 8 -9.29 -28.40 54.03
CA ASP A 8 -8.66 -27.58 53.00
C ASP A 8 -9.34 -27.92 51.66
N SER A 9 -10.28 -27.07 51.26
CA SER A 9 -10.84 -27.08 49.91
C SER A 9 -9.80 -26.51 48.94
N ASP A 10 -8.79 -27.30 48.60
CA ASP A 10 -8.02 -27.12 47.38
C ASP A 10 -8.95 -27.40 46.20
N SER A 11 -9.51 -26.34 45.63
CA SER A 11 -10.12 -26.39 44.30
C SER A 11 -9.00 -26.71 43.31
N LEU A 12 -8.86 -28.00 43.00
CA LEU A 12 -8.14 -28.48 41.84
C LEU A 12 -8.77 -27.80 40.61
N ASP A 13 -8.11 -26.76 40.11
CA ASP A 13 -8.31 -26.28 38.76
C ASP A 13 -8.02 -27.46 37.83
N ASP A 14 -9.09 -28.11 37.40
CA ASP A 14 -9.08 -29.11 36.34
C ASP A 14 -8.66 -28.38 35.05
N VAL A 15 -7.35 -28.25 34.84
CA VAL A 15 -6.76 -27.76 33.59
C VAL A 15 -7.08 -28.80 32.54
N GLN A 16 -8.25 -28.63 31.92
CA GLN A 16 -8.67 -29.45 30.79
C GLN A 16 -7.57 -29.33 29.71
N PRO A 17 -6.91 -30.43 29.32
CA PRO A 17 -5.85 -30.35 28.34
C PRO A 17 -6.43 -29.86 27.01
N ASP A 18 -5.91 -28.74 26.51
CA ASP A 18 -6.24 -28.16 25.20
C ASP A 18 -6.31 -29.28 24.16
N SER A 19 -7.45 -29.40 23.48
CA SER A 19 -7.68 -30.41 22.45
C SER A 19 -6.55 -30.42 21.42
N ILE A 20 -6.04 -31.61 21.08
CA ILE A 20 -4.98 -31.81 20.08
C ILE A 20 -5.39 -31.18 18.73
N LEU A 21 -6.69 -31.15 18.41
CA LEU A 21 -7.19 -30.49 17.20
C LEU A 21 -7.05 -28.96 17.28
N LEU A 22 -7.21 -28.37 18.46
CA LEU A 22 -7.04 -26.93 18.70
C LEU A 22 -5.57 -26.51 18.53
N GLN A 23 -4.64 -27.35 18.99
CA GLN A 23 -3.20 -27.18 18.74
C GLN A 23 -2.84 -27.32 17.24
N CYS A 24 -3.45 -28.27 16.53
CA CYS A 24 -3.27 -28.42 15.08
C CYS A 24 -3.77 -27.19 14.30
N THR A 25 -4.87 -26.56 14.69
CA THR A 25 -5.32 -25.31 14.03
C THR A 25 -4.32 -24.16 14.15
N ARG A 26 -3.55 -24.06 15.25
CA ARG A 26 -2.46 -23.07 15.37
C ARG A 26 -1.28 -23.38 14.45
N ALA A 27 -1.07 -24.64 14.08
CA ALA A 27 0.00 -25.07 13.19
C ALA A 27 -0.32 -24.88 11.69
N TYR A 28 -1.61 -24.79 11.33
CA TYR A 28 -2.05 -24.78 9.92
C TYR A 28 -2.95 -23.61 9.52
N GLY A 29 -3.47 -22.82 10.47
CA GLY A 29 -4.17 -21.57 10.14
C GLY A 29 -3.18 -20.44 9.88
N PRO A 30 -3.44 -19.51 8.93
CA PRO A 30 -2.72 -18.25 8.93
C PRO A 30 -3.10 -17.54 10.23
N VAL A 31 -2.22 -17.60 11.21
CA VAL A 31 -2.28 -16.65 12.32
C VAL A 31 -1.73 -15.37 11.72
N ASP A 32 -2.62 -14.47 11.32
CA ASP A 32 -2.22 -13.10 11.05
C ASP A 32 -1.41 -12.64 12.26
N GLU A 33 -0.13 -12.32 12.06
CA GLU A 33 0.73 -11.85 13.14
C GLU A 33 0.28 -10.43 13.51
N VAL A 34 -0.52 -10.31 14.59
CA VAL A 34 -1.04 -9.04 15.07
C VAL A 34 -0.17 -8.53 16.23
N SER A 35 0.31 -7.29 16.13
CA SER A 35 1.04 -6.60 17.20
C SER A 35 0.12 -6.08 18.30
N ALA A 36 0.68 -5.46 19.35
CA ALA A 36 -0.11 -4.73 20.33
C ALA A 36 -1.01 -3.66 19.67
N GLY A 37 -2.20 -3.46 20.23
CA GLY A 37 -3.15 -2.48 19.74
C GLY A 37 -2.66 -1.04 19.91
N ILE A 38 -3.09 -0.17 19.00
CA ILE A 38 -2.90 1.28 19.08
C ILE A 38 -4.09 1.96 19.77
N ASP A 39 -4.01 3.28 19.95
CA ASP A 39 -5.12 4.07 20.47
C ASP A 39 -6.44 3.79 19.72
N LYS A 40 -7.54 3.67 20.47
CA LYS A 40 -8.85 3.27 19.94
C LYS A 40 -9.38 4.25 18.89
N TYR A 41 -9.17 5.55 19.10
CA TYR A 41 -9.64 6.55 18.15
C TYR A 41 -8.83 6.49 16.86
N VAL A 42 -7.50 6.33 16.95
CA VAL A 42 -6.64 6.13 15.78
C VAL A 42 -7.01 4.86 15.03
N ALA A 43 -7.22 3.74 15.74
CA ALA A 43 -7.64 2.49 15.12
C ALA A 43 -8.99 2.64 14.39
N ASN A 44 -9.97 3.31 15.00
CA ASN A 44 -11.26 3.57 14.37
C ASN A 44 -11.13 4.41 13.10
N MET A 45 -10.33 5.48 13.14
CA MET A 45 -10.05 6.32 11.98
C MET A 45 -9.44 5.49 10.84
N VAL A 46 -8.41 4.69 11.12
CA VAL A 46 -7.77 3.81 10.11
C VAL A 46 -8.81 2.84 9.54
N ASN A 47 -9.57 2.15 10.38
CA ASN A 47 -10.59 1.20 9.93
C ASN A 47 -11.68 1.87 9.07
N CYS A 48 -12.12 3.07 9.43
CA CYS A 48 -13.10 3.82 8.65
C CYS A 48 -12.56 4.20 7.26
N VAL A 49 -11.35 4.78 7.19
CA VAL A 49 -10.75 5.24 5.93
C VAL A 49 -10.43 4.05 5.03
N PHE A 50 -9.87 2.97 5.56
CA PHE A 50 -9.53 1.79 4.75
C PHE A 50 -10.75 0.94 4.39
N GLY A 51 -11.82 0.98 5.18
CA GLY A 51 -13.07 0.26 4.88
C GLY A 51 -13.98 0.99 3.91
N SER A 52 -13.98 2.34 3.93
CA SER A 52 -14.95 3.15 3.18
C SER A 52 -14.33 4.11 2.15
N GLY A 53 -13.00 4.26 2.14
CA GLY A 53 -12.32 5.30 1.38
C GLY A 53 -12.46 6.70 2.01
N LEU A 54 -11.92 7.70 1.31
CA LEU A 54 -12.08 9.11 1.66
C LEU A 54 -13.34 9.69 1.03
N ARG A 55 -13.96 10.67 1.69
CA ARG A 55 -15.02 11.47 1.05
C ARG A 55 -14.40 12.35 -0.04
N GLU A 56 -15.19 12.70 -1.06
CA GLU A 56 -14.69 13.45 -2.21
C GLU A 56 -14.12 14.82 -1.82
N GLU A 57 -14.72 15.47 -0.83
CA GLU A 57 -14.28 16.78 -0.32
C GLU A 57 -12.92 16.67 0.39
N GLU A 58 -12.76 15.67 1.26
CA GLU A 58 -11.51 15.40 2.00
C GLU A 58 -10.40 15.01 1.04
N TYR A 59 -10.74 14.20 0.03
CA TYR A 59 -9.81 13.79 -1.01
C TYR A 59 -9.29 15.00 -1.80
N LYS A 60 -10.17 15.89 -2.24
CA LYS A 60 -9.79 17.12 -2.95
C LYS A 60 -8.94 18.04 -2.09
N GLU A 61 -9.31 18.21 -0.82
CA GLU A 61 -8.55 19.02 0.14
C GLU A 61 -7.09 18.54 0.23
N ILE A 62 -6.87 17.23 0.37
CA ILE A 62 -5.52 16.64 0.38
C ILE A 62 -4.80 16.87 -0.97
N LEU A 63 -5.49 16.67 -2.09
CA LEU A 63 -4.87 16.79 -3.42
C LEU A 63 -4.46 18.22 -3.76
N ASP A 64 -5.25 19.21 -3.35
CA ASP A 64 -5.07 20.62 -3.72
C ASP A 64 -4.18 21.39 -2.74
N ASP A 65 -3.86 20.80 -1.59
CA ASP A 65 -2.94 21.38 -0.61
C ASP A 65 -1.57 21.69 -1.25
N VAL A 66 -1.05 22.88 -0.96
CA VAL A 66 0.31 23.31 -1.33
C VAL A 66 1.37 22.36 -0.79
N ALA A 67 1.14 21.78 0.39
CA ALA A 67 1.96 20.75 1.00
C ALA A 67 2.02 19.47 0.15
N THR A 68 1.07 19.19 -0.75
CA THR A 68 1.13 18.03 -1.65
C THR A 68 1.64 18.35 -3.06
N LYS A 69 2.21 19.54 -3.27
CA LYS A 69 2.96 19.87 -4.50
C LYS A 69 4.28 19.11 -4.55
N ARG A 70 4.57 18.54 -5.73
CA ARG A 70 5.82 17.83 -6.05
C ARG A 70 7.02 18.76 -5.82
N PRO A 71 8.02 18.36 -5.02
CA PRO A 71 9.30 19.07 -4.96
C PRO A 71 9.95 19.12 -6.34
N ASP A 72 10.63 20.22 -6.66
CA ASP A 72 11.21 20.48 -7.98
C ASP A 72 12.20 19.38 -8.40
N ASN A 73 13.09 18.99 -7.49
CA ASN A 73 14.13 17.97 -7.65
C ASN A 73 13.61 16.52 -7.63
N CYS A 74 12.36 16.28 -7.25
CA CYS A 74 11.78 14.92 -7.20
C CYS A 74 11.06 14.57 -8.50
N HIS A 75 11.80 14.39 -9.61
CA HIS A 75 11.20 14.09 -10.92
C HIS A 75 10.44 12.76 -10.97
N ALA A 76 10.86 11.77 -10.19
CA ALA A 76 10.19 10.47 -10.09
C ALA A 76 8.79 10.52 -9.46
N LEU A 77 8.44 11.63 -8.78
CA LEU A 77 7.11 11.89 -8.22
C LEU A 77 6.21 12.64 -9.20
N ALA A 78 6.51 12.60 -10.49
CA ALA A 78 5.61 13.08 -11.53
C ALA A 78 4.51 12.03 -11.79
N PRO A 79 3.23 12.44 -11.88
CA PRO A 79 2.16 11.54 -12.32
C PRO A 79 2.50 10.96 -13.69
N MET A 80 2.18 9.68 -13.88
CA MET A 80 2.27 9.07 -15.20
C MET A 80 1.21 9.71 -16.11
N ASP A 81 1.66 10.17 -17.28
CA ASP A 81 0.75 10.63 -18.31
C ASP A 81 0.53 9.53 -19.35
N CYS A 82 -0.70 9.42 -19.84
CA CYS A 82 -1.07 8.45 -20.86
C CYS A 82 -1.23 9.19 -22.18
N ASN A 83 -0.53 8.74 -23.22
CA ASN A 83 -0.77 9.26 -24.57
C ASN A 83 -2.24 9.02 -24.96
N SER A 84 -2.97 10.08 -25.34
CA SER A 84 -4.38 9.99 -25.70
C SER A 84 -4.63 9.01 -26.85
N GLN A 85 -3.71 8.91 -27.82
CA GLN A 85 -3.83 7.97 -28.94
C GLN A 85 -3.74 6.51 -28.48
N VAL A 86 -2.93 6.24 -27.45
CA VAL A 86 -2.87 4.90 -26.83
C VAL A 86 -4.17 4.61 -26.12
N LEU A 87 -4.68 5.58 -25.35
CA LEU A 87 -5.94 5.44 -24.61
C LEU A 87 -7.13 5.17 -25.54
N ASP A 88 -7.21 5.91 -26.65
CA ASP A 88 -8.25 5.73 -27.69
C ASP A 88 -8.13 4.37 -28.39
N ALA A 89 -6.94 3.76 -28.37
CA ALA A 89 -6.72 2.45 -28.97
C ALA A 89 -7.11 1.29 -28.07
N LEU A 90 -7.29 1.51 -26.76
CA LEU A 90 -7.65 0.48 -25.78
C LEU A 90 -9.14 0.09 -25.90
N LYS A 91 -9.43 -1.16 -25.54
CA LYS A 91 -10.81 -1.61 -25.31
C LYS A 91 -11.34 -1.03 -24.00
N THR A 92 -12.66 -0.89 -23.88
CA THR A 92 -13.35 -0.28 -22.72
C THR A 92 -12.86 -0.81 -21.36
N ASP A 93 -12.70 -2.12 -21.20
CA ASP A 93 -12.24 -2.71 -19.93
C ASP A 93 -10.79 -2.34 -19.61
N ALA A 94 -9.91 -2.35 -20.61
CA ALA A 94 -8.52 -1.92 -20.47
C ALA A 94 -8.42 -0.41 -20.18
N THR A 95 -9.26 0.41 -20.83
CA THR A 95 -9.38 1.84 -20.55
C THR A 95 -9.82 2.09 -19.11
N LYS A 96 -10.81 1.34 -18.61
CA LYS A 96 -11.26 1.45 -17.21
C LYS A 96 -10.17 1.05 -16.23
N ALA A 97 -9.49 -0.07 -16.47
CA ALA A 97 -8.36 -0.50 -15.65
C ALA A 97 -7.23 0.54 -15.66
N ASN A 98 -6.94 1.13 -16.83
CA ASN A 98 -5.96 2.20 -17.00
C ASN A 98 -6.30 3.44 -16.17
N PHE A 99 -7.57 3.87 -16.17
CA PHE A 99 -8.01 4.97 -15.32
C PHE A 99 -7.85 4.67 -13.83
N HIS A 100 -8.26 3.48 -13.38
CA HIS A 100 -8.09 3.08 -11.98
C HIS A 100 -6.62 3.05 -11.56
N MET A 101 -5.72 2.49 -12.38
CA MET A 101 -4.27 2.50 -12.11
C MET A 101 -3.70 3.92 -12.08
N LYS A 102 -4.19 4.83 -12.94
CA LYS A 102 -3.76 6.23 -12.95
C LYS A 102 -4.18 6.95 -11.66
N ASP A 103 -5.41 6.73 -11.22
CA ASP A 103 -5.91 7.31 -9.96
C ASP A 103 -5.15 6.76 -8.75
N SER A 104 -4.96 5.43 -8.67
CA SER A 104 -4.14 4.82 -7.61
C SER A 104 -2.69 5.31 -7.64
N GLY A 105 -2.09 5.45 -8.83
CA GLY A 105 -0.75 6.02 -8.99
C GLY A 105 -0.65 7.46 -8.49
N LYS A 106 -1.68 8.27 -8.74
CA LYS A 106 -1.77 9.65 -8.21
C LYS A 106 -1.77 9.65 -6.68
N ASP A 107 -2.53 8.75 -6.06
CA ASP A 107 -2.62 8.66 -4.60
C ASP A 107 -1.30 8.20 -3.97
N ILE A 108 -0.64 7.20 -4.58
CA ILE A 108 0.69 6.72 -4.17
C ILE A 108 1.70 7.87 -4.21
N ILE A 109 1.73 8.63 -5.30
CA ILE A 109 2.63 9.78 -5.46
C ILE A 109 2.33 10.86 -4.42
N LYS A 110 1.06 11.18 -4.18
CA LYS A 110 0.65 12.19 -3.19
C LYS A 110 1.03 11.79 -1.77
N ALA A 111 0.81 10.53 -1.39
CA ALA A 111 1.27 9.99 -0.11
C ALA A 111 2.80 10.06 0.02
N ALA A 112 3.54 9.72 -1.04
CA ALA A 112 5.00 9.80 -1.05
C ALA A 112 5.51 11.25 -0.89
N ILE A 113 4.84 12.24 -1.49
CA ILE A 113 5.18 13.67 -1.31
C ILE A 113 4.97 14.10 0.16
N ILE A 114 3.83 13.74 0.76
CA ILE A 114 3.53 14.05 2.17
C ILE A 114 4.60 13.44 3.07
N LEU A 115 4.87 12.15 2.91
CA LEU A 115 5.89 11.45 3.69
C LEU A 115 7.29 12.05 3.51
N THR A 116 7.67 12.40 2.28
CA THR A 116 8.98 13.04 2.01
C THR A 116 9.10 14.36 2.76
N LYS A 117 8.07 15.22 2.73
CA LYS A 117 8.09 16.49 3.46
C LYS A 117 8.11 16.28 4.97
N SER A 118 7.29 15.38 5.50
CA SER A 118 7.29 15.04 6.93
C SER A 118 8.66 14.50 7.38
N LEU A 119 9.28 13.63 6.59
CA LEU A 119 10.63 13.11 6.85
C LEU A 119 11.67 14.22 6.95
N THR A 120 11.64 15.23 6.07
CA THR A 120 12.61 16.35 6.16
C THR A 120 12.46 17.20 7.42
N VAL A 121 11.26 17.24 8.02
CA VAL A 121 11.04 17.92 9.30
C VAL A 121 11.51 17.03 10.45
N LEU A 122 11.13 15.74 10.43
CA LEU A 122 11.49 14.78 11.47
C LEU A 122 13.00 14.52 11.54
N ASP A 123 13.70 14.50 10.41
CA ASP A 123 15.16 14.33 10.35
C ASP A 123 15.90 15.48 11.08
N LYS A 124 15.45 16.72 10.90
CA LYS A 124 16.00 17.87 11.65
C LYS A 124 15.81 17.73 13.15
N ILE A 125 14.69 17.15 13.57
CA ILE A 125 14.40 16.90 14.99
C ILE A 125 15.28 15.74 15.50
N ALA A 126 15.39 14.64 14.75
CA ALA A 126 16.24 13.51 15.10
C ALA A 126 17.71 13.92 15.31
N GLN A 127 18.22 14.83 14.47
CA GLN A 127 19.56 15.39 14.57
C GLN A 127 19.83 16.16 15.89
N THR A 128 18.79 16.51 16.65
CA THR A 128 18.94 17.14 17.98
C THR A 128 19.19 16.13 19.12
N GLY A 129 19.32 14.83 18.81
CA GLY A 129 19.69 13.78 19.76
C GLY A 129 18.51 12.98 20.33
N GLN A 130 17.34 13.07 19.72
CA GLN A 130 16.15 12.30 20.12
C GLN A 130 16.16 10.91 19.45
N SER A 131 16.67 9.91 20.16
CA SER A 131 16.83 8.53 19.64
C SER A 131 15.51 7.90 19.18
N ASP A 132 14.39 8.18 19.87
CA ASP A 132 13.08 7.64 19.50
C ASP A 132 12.61 8.19 18.15
N VAL A 133 12.88 9.47 17.87
CA VAL A 133 12.53 10.10 16.59
C VAL A 133 13.38 9.53 15.46
N ALA A 134 14.64 9.18 15.71
CA ALA A 134 15.51 8.57 14.71
C ALA A 134 14.98 7.19 14.25
N HIS A 135 14.43 6.39 15.18
CA HIS A 135 13.79 5.13 14.84
C HIS A 135 12.55 5.35 13.94
N GLU A 136 11.67 6.29 14.31
CA GLU A 136 10.49 6.62 13.50
C GLU A 136 10.84 7.15 12.10
N VAL A 137 11.89 7.97 11.98
CA VAL A 137 12.40 8.41 10.67
C VAL A 137 12.80 7.22 9.81
N CYS A 138 13.47 6.22 10.38
CA CYS A 138 13.85 5.00 9.66
C CYS A 138 12.61 4.22 9.18
N MET A 139 11.61 4.04 10.04
CA MET A 139 10.36 3.34 9.72
C MET A 139 9.58 4.05 8.61
N LEU A 140 9.45 5.39 8.70
CA LEU A 140 8.77 6.20 7.69
C LEU A 140 9.53 6.22 6.35
N ASN A 141 10.86 6.16 6.37
CA ASN A 141 11.66 5.98 5.17
C ASN A 141 11.42 4.60 4.52
N GLY A 142 11.24 3.56 5.34
CA GLY A 142 10.77 2.24 4.88
C GLY A 142 9.40 2.31 4.18
N ALA A 143 8.44 3.04 4.77
CA ALA A 143 7.14 3.26 4.14
C ALA A 143 7.24 4.00 2.80
N LEU A 144 8.11 5.02 2.71
CA LEU A 144 8.38 5.73 1.45
C LEU A 144 8.97 4.79 0.38
N ALA A 145 9.89 3.90 0.76
CA ALA A 145 10.44 2.90 -0.15
C ALA A 145 9.37 1.93 -0.67
N LEU A 146 8.44 1.51 0.19
CA LEU A 146 7.30 0.65 -0.20
C LEU A 146 6.36 1.36 -1.17
N LEU A 147 6.08 2.65 -0.97
CA LEU A 147 5.31 3.45 -1.93
C LEU A 147 6.02 3.59 -3.28
N GLY A 148 7.34 3.79 -3.28
CA GLY A 148 8.15 3.79 -4.50
C GLY A 148 8.03 2.47 -5.28
N ASN A 149 8.12 1.34 -4.57
CA ASN A 149 7.94 0.01 -5.15
C ASN A 149 6.50 -0.22 -5.65
N ALA A 150 5.49 0.24 -4.91
CA ALA A 150 4.10 0.17 -5.33
C ALA A 150 3.86 0.97 -6.63
N ASN A 151 4.41 2.19 -6.71
CA ASN A 151 4.34 3.02 -7.92
C ASN A 151 5.01 2.33 -9.12
N HIS A 152 6.19 1.73 -8.91
CA HIS A 152 6.88 0.98 -9.95
C HIS A 152 6.04 -0.20 -10.46
N LYS A 153 5.46 -1.00 -9.56
CA LYS A 153 4.58 -2.12 -9.92
C LYS A 153 3.31 -1.64 -10.64
N ASN A 154 2.71 -0.54 -10.20
CA ASN A 154 1.55 0.06 -10.86
C ASN A 154 1.88 0.47 -12.30
N ASN A 155 3.03 1.13 -12.51
CA ASN A 155 3.49 1.53 -13.84
C ASN A 155 3.83 0.33 -14.74
N LEU A 156 4.37 -0.76 -14.18
CA LEU A 156 4.59 -2.00 -14.93
C LEU A 156 3.25 -2.62 -15.36
N ALA A 157 2.27 -2.71 -14.47
CA ALA A 157 0.94 -3.24 -14.80
C ALA A 157 0.28 -2.41 -15.91
N HIS A 158 0.40 -1.09 -15.81
CA HIS A 158 -0.04 -0.14 -16.83
C HIS A 158 0.60 -0.39 -18.19
N TRP A 159 1.92 -0.55 -18.22
CA TRP A 159 2.67 -0.88 -19.43
C TRP A 159 2.22 -2.22 -20.05
N PHE A 160 2.02 -3.26 -19.24
CA PHE A 160 1.56 -4.57 -19.73
C PHE A 160 0.18 -4.51 -20.38
N ILE A 161 -0.78 -3.81 -19.76
CA ILE A 161 -2.14 -3.63 -20.29
C ILE A 161 -2.08 -2.91 -21.64
N ASN A 162 -1.35 -1.79 -21.70
CA ASN A 162 -1.24 -1.02 -22.94
C ASN A 162 -0.55 -1.83 -24.04
N LYS A 163 0.56 -2.50 -23.73
CA LYS A 163 1.27 -3.33 -24.69
C LYS A 163 0.42 -4.49 -25.20
N HIS A 164 -0.32 -5.17 -24.33
CA HIS A 164 -1.18 -6.29 -24.71
C HIS A 164 -2.26 -5.84 -25.70
N GLU A 165 -2.99 -4.78 -25.39
CA GLU A 165 -4.09 -4.30 -26.23
C GLU A 165 -3.60 -3.73 -27.57
N ILE A 166 -2.49 -2.98 -27.55
CA ILE A 166 -1.86 -2.45 -28.76
C ILE A 166 -1.40 -3.61 -29.66
N ASN A 167 -0.68 -4.60 -29.10
CA ASN A 167 -0.17 -5.73 -29.90
C ASN A 167 -1.30 -6.59 -30.47
N GLN A 168 -2.43 -6.74 -29.76
CA GLN A 168 -3.62 -7.41 -30.29
C GLN A 168 -4.24 -6.64 -31.48
N LYS A 169 -4.23 -5.31 -31.43
CA LYS A 169 -4.76 -4.46 -32.50
C LYS A 169 -3.94 -4.57 -33.80
N TYR A 170 -2.65 -4.84 -33.69
CA TYR A 170 -1.72 -5.00 -34.82
C TYR A 170 -1.43 -6.45 -35.23
N THR A 171 -2.05 -7.45 -34.61
CA THR A 171 -1.90 -8.89 -34.96
C THR A 171 -2.96 -9.42 -35.94
N GLN A 172 -3.78 -8.55 -36.54
CA GLN A 172 -4.50 -8.91 -37.77
C GLN A 172 -3.46 -9.17 -38.88
N PRO A 173 -3.50 -10.31 -39.61
CA PRO A 173 -2.47 -10.65 -40.58
C PRO A 173 -2.58 -9.73 -41.80
N VAL A 174 -1.87 -8.60 -41.75
CA VAL A 174 -1.57 -7.82 -42.94
C VAL A 174 -0.33 -8.44 -43.57
N PHE A 175 -0.53 -9.25 -44.61
CA PHE A 175 0.56 -9.55 -45.55
C PHE A 175 0.97 -8.23 -46.22
N ARG A 176 2.01 -7.58 -45.69
CA ARG A 176 2.80 -6.62 -46.46
C ARG A 176 4.25 -6.59 -45.98
N GLN A 177 5.12 -6.94 -46.91
CA GLN A 177 6.56 -6.73 -46.87
C GLN A 177 6.88 -5.25 -46.64
N GLY A 178 7.93 -4.98 -45.84
CA GLY A 178 8.66 -3.71 -45.91
C GLY A 178 9.10 -3.14 -44.57
N GLY A 179 10.30 -3.50 -44.14
CA GLY A 179 11.40 -2.60 -43.74
C GLY A 179 11.19 -1.43 -42.77
N TYR A 180 12.07 -1.45 -41.76
CA TYR A 180 12.73 -0.35 -41.02
C TYR A 180 12.16 0.14 -39.69
N ASP A 181 13.05 0.01 -38.70
CA ASP A 181 13.40 0.89 -37.57
C ASP A 181 12.34 1.87 -37.07
N SER A 182 12.14 1.89 -35.74
CA SER A 182 12.62 3.02 -34.95
C SER A 182 12.37 2.78 -33.46
N SER A 183 13.46 2.89 -32.72
CA SER A 183 13.49 3.34 -31.33
C SER A 183 12.49 4.48 -31.08
N CYS A 184 11.38 4.17 -30.41
CA CYS A 184 10.61 5.13 -29.64
C CYS A 184 10.19 4.47 -28.33
N VAL A 185 10.82 4.98 -27.29
CA VAL A 185 10.38 5.12 -25.89
C VAL A 185 8.85 5.02 -25.75
N TRP A 186 8.40 4.13 -24.87
CA TRP A 186 7.06 4.07 -24.30
C TRP A 186 7.18 3.95 -22.78
#